data_AF-D1C5Y5-F1
#
_entry.id   AF-D1C5Y5-F1
#
_cell.length_a   1.000
_cell.length_b   1.000
_cell.length_c   1.000
_cell.angle_alpha   90.00
_cell.angle_beta   90.00
_cell.angle_gamma   90.00
#
_symmetry.space_group_name_H-M   'P 1'
#
loop_
_entity.id
_entity.type
_entity.pdbx_description
1 polymer ?
#
loop_
_entity_poly.entity_id
_entity_poly.type
_entity_poly.pdbx_seq_one_letter_code
_entity_poly.pdbx_strand_id
1 'polypeptide(L)'
;MVYFDITGANTVSRGSSTNESGVASISYTGRNAGSDTVSAYADLNGNNRRDSNEPTATATITWVRNATLSLAVSADAPDAGSAVEVIATLADPDGGVSGVPIRFSVTGSNSTSGVRTSDATGKAVFTYTGSNVGTDTVTAYADFNSNGVRDTGEPSASVTINWRRPFGPADPSPARPGCVYFLATQHNLCAGFRSYWEQFGGLAVYGMPITEEFVENGVTVQYFERARFEWHPGVWPERYDVLLGLLGNEVTEGRRGELPFQAVQANPACRYFPETGHNLCGGFRTYWETFGGLAVYGLPISEEFREVNPDTGVEYTVQYFERQRFEWHPGEWPERYDVLLGRIGVQVLDARYPNR
;
A
#
# COMPACT_ATOMS: atom_id res chain seq x y z
N MET A 1 34.74 7.59 60.32
CA MET A 1 34.89 6.80 59.07
C MET A 1 33.70 7.13 58.16
N VAL A 2 33.78 7.05 56.83
CA VAL A 2 32.61 7.28 55.96
C VAL A 2 32.17 5.97 55.33
N TYR A 3 30.89 5.64 55.47
CA TYR A 3 30.29 4.46 54.89
C TYR A 3 29.45 4.85 53.68
N PHE A 4 29.66 4.12 52.58
CA PHE A 4 28.91 4.27 51.34
C PHE A 4 28.05 3.02 51.14
N ASP A 5 26.77 3.23 50.86
CA ASP A 5 25.80 2.21 50.53
C ASP A 5 25.21 2.51 49.16
N ILE A 6 25.55 1.67 48.18
CA ILE A 6 25.08 1.77 46.80
C ILE A 6 23.95 0.77 46.63
N THR A 7 22.78 1.30 46.31
CA THR A 7 21.56 0.52 46.07
C THR A 7 21.05 0.82 44.66
N GLY A 8 20.35 -0.11 44.02
CA GLY A 8 19.87 0.06 42.65
C GLY A 8 20.33 -1.08 41.75
N ALA A 9 20.74 -0.76 40.52
CA ALA A 9 21.18 -1.72 39.51
C ALA A 9 22.44 -2.49 39.92
N ASN A 10 23.35 -1.88 40.68
CA ASN A 10 24.59 -2.47 41.15
C ASN A 10 24.74 -2.25 42.66
N THR A 11 24.40 -3.27 43.45
CA THR A 11 24.44 -3.19 44.91
C THR A 11 25.84 -3.44 45.45
N VAL A 12 26.40 -2.45 46.17
CA VAL A 12 27.73 -2.51 46.79
C VAL A 12 27.70 -1.64 48.04
N SER A 13 28.27 -2.10 49.16
CA SER A 13 28.47 -1.25 50.34
C SER A 13 29.93 -1.31 50.78
N ARG A 14 30.53 -0.15 51.10
CA ARG A 14 31.96 -0.06 51.45
C ARG A 14 32.24 1.12 52.37
N GLY A 15 33.13 0.92 53.35
CA GLY A 15 33.66 1.99 54.19
C GLY A 15 34.98 2.55 53.67
N SER A 16 35.26 3.83 53.94
CA SER A 16 36.49 4.52 53.58
C SER A 16 36.90 5.53 54.67
N SER A 17 38.19 5.63 54.99
CA SER A 17 38.72 6.63 55.90
C SER A 17 38.90 7.98 55.20
N THR A 18 38.71 9.07 55.94
CA THR A 18 38.97 10.43 55.44
C THR A 18 40.47 10.71 55.42
N ASN A 19 40.93 11.46 54.42
CA ASN A 19 42.30 11.98 54.39
C ASN A 19 42.46 13.23 55.29
N GLU A 20 43.67 13.83 55.29
CA GLU A 20 44.00 15.03 56.08
C GLU A 20 43.14 16.26 55.76
N SER A 21 42.49 16.28 54.58
CA SER A 21 41.55 17.33 54.17
C SER A 21 40.08 16.96 54.42
N GLY A 22 39.80 15.84 55.10
CA GLY A 22 38.44 15.38 55.42
C GLY A 22 37.71 14.67 54.27
N VAL A 23 38.39 14.31 53.18
CA VAL A 23 37.76 13.68 52.01
C VAL A 23 37.84 12.16 52.11
N ALA A 24 36.71 11.48 51.92
CA ALA A 24 36.63 10.03 51.74
C ALA A 24 36.13 9.72 50.32
N SER A 25 36.69 8.68 49.69
CA SER A 25 36.30 8.26 48.35
C SER A 25 36.17 6.75 48.25
N ILE A 26 35.35 6.30 47.31
CA ILE A 26 35.22 4.91 46.88
C ILE A 26 35.23 4.84 45.35
N SER A 27 35.55 3.66 44.83
CA SER A 27 35.40 3.35 43.40
C SER A 27 34.69 2.00 43.29
N TYR A 28 33.74 1.90 42.37
CA TYR A 28 33.04 0.67 42.05
C TYR A 28 32.70 0.62 40.55
N THR A 29 32.50 -0.59 40.03
CA THR A 29 32.16 -0.84 38.63
C THR A 29 30.73 -1.34 38.54
N GLY A 30 29.88 -0.67 37.76
CA GLY A 30 28.55 -1.16 37.42
C GLY A 30 28.62 -2.19 36.30
N ARG A 31 28.03 -3.37 36.52
CA ARG A 31 27.90 -4.45 35.53
C ARG A 31 26.49 -4.52 34.93
N ASN A 32 25.51 -3.92 35.60
CA ASN A 32 24.13 -3.84 35.16
C ASN A 32 23.82 -2.38 34.79
N ALA A 33 23.15 -2.18 33.66
CA ALA A 33 22.59 -0.88 33.31
C ALA A 33 21.44 -0.53 34.25
N GLY A 34 21.23 0.76 34.47
CA GLY A 34 20.22 1.29 35.38
C GLY A 34 20.80 2.31 36.37
N SER A 35 19.93 2.80 37.25
CA SER A 35 20.30 3.84 38.23
C SER A 35 20.75 3.22 39.55
N ASP A 36 21.85 3.75 40.08
CA ASP A 36 22.36 3.48 41.42
C ASP A 36 22.18 4.73 42.28
N THR A 37 21.65 4.56 43.48
CA THR A 37 21.65 5.57 44.54
C THR A 37 22.82 5.28 45.47
N VAL A 38 23.79 6.19 45.49
CA VAL A 38 24.93 6.19 46.39
C VAL A 38 24.55 7.00 47.63
N SER A 39 24.35 6.33 48.76
CA SER A 39 24.12 6.96 50.05
C SER A 39 25.41 6.92 50.87
N ALA A 40 25.81 8.03 51.48
CA ALA A 40 26.97 8.09 52.35
C ALA A 40 26.60 8.62 53.74
N TYR A 41 27.18 8.06 54.80
CA TYR A 41 27.10 8.61 56.16
C TYR A 41 28.47 8.61 56.86
N ALA A 42 28.72 9.63 57.67
CA ALA A 42 29.94 9.72 58.48
C ALA A 42 29.71 9.10 59.86
N ASP A 43 30.35 7.98 60.14
CA ASP A 43 30.38 7.34 61.46
C ASP A 43 31.31 8.14 62.38
N LEU A 44 30.70 8.90 63.30
CA LEU A 44 31.39 9.82 64.20
C LEU A 44 31.63 9.23 65.59
N ASN A 45 30.85 8.24 66.00
CA ASN A 45 30.96 7.63 67.32
C ASN A 45 31.62 6.24 67.29
N GLY A 46 31.96 5.73 66.11
CA GLY A 46 32.71 4.49 65.89
C GLY A 46 31.87 3.23 66.14
N ASN A 47 30.55 3.31 66.06
CA ASN A 47 29.66 2.19 66.34
C ASN A 47 29.27 1.38 65.09
N ASN A 48 29.78 1.76 63.91
CA ASN A 48 29.50 1.15 62.61
C ASN A 48 27.99 1.08 62.26
N ARG A 49 27.20 2.03 62.76
CA ARG A 49 25.77 2.16 62.47
C ARG A 49 25.45 3.61 62.14
N ARG A 50 24.55 3.79 61.18
CA ARG A 50 24.03 5.12 60.86
C ARG A 50 23.15 5.60 62.02
N ASP A 51 23.59 6.65 62.70
CA ASP A 51 22.81 7.33 63.73
C ASP A 51 22.12 8.60 63.20
N SER A 52 21.05 9.03 63.89
CA SER A 52 20.23 10.19 63.47
C SER A 52 20.97 11.53 63.47
N ASN A 53 22.06 11.63 64.21
CA ASN A 53 22.91 12.81 64.34
C ASN A 53 24.11 12.79 63.39
N GLU A 54 24.24 11.78 62.53
CA GLU A 54 25.36 11.64 61.61
C GLU A 54 25.07 12.29 60.26
N PRO A 55 26.00 13.12 59.74
CA PRO A 55 25.85 13.74 58.44
C PRO A 55 25.71 12.69 57.34
N THR A 56 24.76 12.94 56.42
CA THR A 56 24.54 12.07 55.26
C THR A 56 24.50 12.85 53.96
N ALA A 57 24.90 12.21 52.87
CA ALA A 57 24.75 12.72 51.52
C ALA A 57 24.26 11.61 50.59
N THR A 58 23.57 12.00 49.52
CA THR A 58 23.13 11.08 48.48
C THR A 58 23.53 11.61 47.10
N ALA A 59 23.83 10.70 46.18
CA ALA A 59 24.07 10.97 44.77
C ALA A 59 23.50 9.83 43.92
N THR A 60 23.26 10.07 42.63
CA THR A 60 22.80 9.06 41.68
C THR A 60 23.80 8.86 40.55
N ILE A 61 23.97 7.61 40.12
CA ILE A 61 24.79 7.22 38.96
C ILE A 61 23.90 6.44 38.01
N THR A 62 23.90 6.79 36.72
CA THR A 62 23.17 6.06 35.68
C THR A 62 24.16 5.29 34.81
N TRP A 63 24.09 3.97 34.86
CA TRP A 63 24.87 3.08 34.02
C TRP A 63 24.13 2.80 32.72
N VAL A 64 24.76 3.07 31.58
CA VAL A 64 24.20 2.81 30.25
C VAL A 64 24.82 1.55 29.66
N ARG A 65 23.99 0.67 29.10
CA ARG A 65 24.47 -0.44 28.27
C ARG A 65 24.79 0.12 26.89
N ASN A 66 26.00 -0.12 26.37
CA ASN A 66 26.36 0.29 25.02
C ASN A 66 25.73 -0.66 23.98
N ALA A 67 24.40 -0.60 23.87
CA ALA A 67 23.62 -1.40 22.94
C ALA A 67 23.05 -0.50 21.84
N THR A 68 22.89 -1.06 20.65
CA THR A 68 22.25 -0.43 19.49
C THR A 68 20.97 -1.18 19.13
N LEU A 69 19.95 -0.43 18.72
CA LEU A 69 18.70 -0.97 18.19
C LEU A 69 18.61 -0.62 16.71
N SER A 70 18.26 -1.58 15.87
CA SER A 70 17.94 -1.35 14.46
C SER A 70 16.59 -1.99 14.11
N LEU A 71 15.86 -1.38 13.18
CA LEU A 71 14.60 -1.91 12.65
C LEU A 71 14.76 -2.32 11.18
N ALA A 72 14.16 -3.45 10.81
CA ALA A 72 13.94 -3.88 9.44
C ALA A 72 12.47 -4.25 9.24
N VAL A 73 11.95 -4.09 8.03
CA VAL A 73 10.56 -4.42 7.68
C VAL A 73 10.53 -5.55 6.64
N SER A 74 9.52 -6.42 6.71
CA SER A 74 9.32 -7.49 5.72
C SER A 74 8.88 -6.95 4.35
N ALA A 75 8.29 -5.75 4.31
CA ALA A 75 7.93 -5.01 3.11
C ALA A 75 7.88 -3.50 3.43
N ASP A 76 8.35 -2.67 2.50
CA ASP A 76 8.36 -1.20 2.60
C ASP A 76 7.12 -0.53 1.98
N ALA A 77 6.47 -1.20 1.01
CA ALA A 77 5.23 -0.75 0.37
C ALA A 77 4.12 -1.83 0.34
N PRO A 78 3.66 -2.36 1.48
CA PRO A 78 2.59 -3.36 1.54
C PRO A 78 1.23 -2.79 1.11
N ASP A 79 0.37 -3.65 0.56
CA ASP A 79 -1.04 -3.33 0.34
C ASP A 79 -1.78 -3.15 1.66
N ALA A 80 -2.59 -2.09 1.78
CA ALA A 80 -3.46 -1.89 2.93
C ALA A 80 -4.33 -3.14 3.16
N GLY A 81 -4.37 -3.63 4.40
CA GLY A 81 -4.99 -4.90 4.80
C GLY A 81 -4.01 -6.09 4.88
N SER A 82 -2.78 -5.96 4.37
CA SER A 82 -1.74 -6.98 4.54
C SER A 82 -1.05 -6.90 5.90
N ALA A 83 -0.54 -8.01 6.41
CA ALA A 83 0.31 -8.01 7.60
C ALA A 83 1.78 -7.72 7.21
N VAL A 84 2.46 -6.90 8.00
CA VAL A 84 3.92 -6.66 7.91
C VAL A 84 4.59 -7.00 9.23
N GLU A 85 5.79 -7.58 9.13
CA GLU A 85 6.66 -7.82 10.27
C GLU A 85 7.70 -6.70 10.37
N VAL A 86 7.80 -6.10 11.55
CA VAL A 86 8.88 -5.20 11.95
C VAL A 86 9.82 -5.96 12.88
N ILE A 87 11.04 -6.18 12.42
CA ILE A 87 12.08 -6.92 13.12
C ILE A 87 13.00 -5.92 13.81
N ALA A 88 12.92 -5.85 15.13
CA ALA A 88 13.90 -5.15 15.93
C ALA A 88 15.10 -6.06 16.22
N THR A 89 16.32 -5.54 16.07
CA THR A 89 17.56 -6.22 16.45
C THR A 89 18.28 -5.37 17.49
N LEU A 90 18.40 -5.90 18.71
CA LEU A 90 19.13 -5.29 19.82
C LEU A 90 20.46 -6.02 20.00
N ALA A 91 21.57 -5.29 19.88
CA ALA A 91 22.91 -5.86 20.00
C ALA A 91 23.84 -4.93 20.78
N ASP A 92 24.82 -5.50 21.46
CA ASP A 92 25.96 -4.81 22.05
C ASP A 92 27.27 -5.41 21.45
N PRO A 93 28.47 -4.96 21.87
CA PRO A 93 29.72 -5.50 21.33
C PRO A 93 29.93 -7.01 21.54
N ASP A 94 29.22 -7.62 22.49
CA ASP A 94 29.32 -9.05 22.81
C ASP A 94 28.30 -9.90 22.03
N GLY A 95 27.32 -9.26 21.37
CA GLY A 95 26.37 -9.89 20.46
C GLY A 95 24.92 -9.49 20.72
N GLY A 96 23.99 -10.41 20.41
CA GLY A 96 22.56 -10.19 20.59
C GLY A 96 22.18 -10.09 22.06
N VAL A 97 21.38 -9.09 22.41
CA VAL A 97 20.94 -8.86 23.80
C VAL A 97 19.55 -9.44 24.01
N SER A 98 19.47 -10.46 24.86
CA SER A 98 18.23 -11.19 25.13
C SER A 98 17.46 -10.69 26.35
N GLY A 99 16.15 -10.94 26.38
CA GLY A 99 15.29 -10.75 27.54
C GLY A 99 14.81 -9.32 27.76
N VAL A 100 15.15 -8.39 26.86
CA VAL A 100 14.79 -6.97 26.97
C VAL A 100 13.46 -6.71 26.25
N PRO A 101 12.46 -6.11 26.92
CA PRO A 101 11.25 -5.62 26.27
C PRO A 101 11.56 -4.53 25.23
N ILE A 102 11.15 -4.76 23.99
CA ILE A 102 11.18 -3.77 22.91
C ILE A 102 9.77 -3.23 22.72
N ARG A 103 9.59 -1.92 22.87
CA ARG A 103 8.30 -1.25 22.78
C ARG A 103 8.16 -0.55 21.44
N PHE A 104 7.15 -0.94 20.67
CA PHE A 104 6.84 -0.42 19.35
C PHE A 104 5.67 0.56 19.44
N SER A 105 5.78 1.67 18.73
CA SER A 105 4.69 2.62 18.48
C SER A 105 4.64 2.93 17.00
N VAL A 106 3.45 2.73 16.41
CA VAL A 106 3.13 3.05 15.03
C VAL A 106 2.23 4.27 15.04
N THR A 107 2.62 5.29 14.29
CA THR A 107 1.86 6.54 14.11
C THR A 107 1.73 6.83 12.62
N GLY A 108 0.74 7.63 12.23
CA GLY A 108 0.48 7.97 10.82
C GLY A 108 -0.90 7.49 10.39
N SER A 109 -0.99 6.91 9.20
CA SER A 109 -2.25 6.47 8.58
C SER A 109 -2.90 5.33 9.36
N ASN A 110 -2.08 4.50 9.99
CA ASN A 110 -2.48 3.46 10.93
C ASN A 110 -1.79 3.70 12.27
N SER A 111 -2.54 3.56 13.36
CA SER A 111 -2.03 3.77 14.71
C SER A 111 -2.18 2.50 15.53
N THR A 112 -1.06 1.98 16.02
CA THR A 112 -1.04 0.78 16.87
C THR A 112 0.24 0.79 17.72
N SER A 113 0.31 -0.09 18.70
CA SER A 113 1.50 -0.26 19.53
C SER A 113 1.61 -1.70 20.02
N GLY A 114 2.78 -2.07 20.50
CA GLY A 114 3.00 -3.40 21.04
C GLY A 114 4.32 -3.52 21.76
N VAL A 115 4.47 -4.61 22.51
CA VAL A 115 5.71 -4.94 23.20
C VAL A 115 6.12 -6.35 22.80
N ARG A 116 7.41 -6.56 22.54
CA ARG A 116 7.99 -7.87 22.24
C ARG A 116 9.33 -8.00 22.94
N THR A 117 9.60 -9.14 23.53
CA THR A 117 10.88 -9.39 24.20
C THR A 117 11.90 -9.89 23.19
N SER A 118 13.13 -9.38 23.29
CA SER A 118 14.27 -9.84 22.48
C SER A 118 14.66 -11.28 22.80
N ASP A 119 14.84 -12.11 21.77
CA ASP A 119 15.25 -13.51 21.87
C ASP A 119 16.77 -13.66 22.13
N ALA A 120 17.29 -14.88 22.12
CA ALA A 120 18.71 -15.17 22.37
C ALA A 120 19.66 -14.54 21.33
N THR A 121 19.15 -14.15 20.15
CA THR A 121 19.90 -13.45 19.09
C THR A 121 19.70 -11.94 19.14
N GLY A 122 18.93 -11.44 20.11
CA GLY A 122 18.59 -10.02 20.24
C GLY A 122 17.42 -9.57 19.38
N LYS A 123 16.67 -10.50 18.75
CA LYS A 123 15.59 -10.16 17.83
C LYS A 123 14.23 -10.13 18.52
N ALA A 124 13.40 -9.17 18.13
CA ALA A 124 12.00 -9.08 18.54
C ALA A 124 11.13 -8.74 17.33
N VAL A 125 10.14 -9.58 17.03
CA VAL A 125 9.27 -9.43 15.83
C VAL A 125 7.89 -8.89 16.22
N PHE A 126 7.56 -7.71 15.71
CA PHE A 126 6.26 -7.08 15.87
C PHE A 126 5.50 -7.11 14.54
N THR A 127 4.40 -7.86 14.49
CA THR A 127 3.54 -7.96 13.31
C THR A 127 2.32 -7.06 13.45
N TYR A 128 2.01 -6.28 12.42
CA TYR A 128 0.75 -5.53 12.37
C TYR A 128 0.21 -5.38 10.95
N THR A 129 -1.09 -5.09 10.86
CA THR A 129 -1.82 -4.86 9.61
C THR A 129 -2.30 -3.41 9.57
N GLY A 130 -1.92 -2.66 8.53
CA GLY A 130 -2.41 -1.31 8.28
C GLY A 130 -3.58 -1.33 7.31
N SER A 131 -4.76 -0.89 7.73
CA SER A 131 -5.98 -0.87 6.91
C SER A 131 -6.16 0.40 6.08
N ASN A 132 -5.43 1.47 6.42
CA ASN A 132 -5.49 2.76 5.75
C ASN A 132 -4.24 2.96 4.90
N VAL A 133 -4.46 3.41 3.66
CA VAL A 133 -3.41 3.85 2.74
C VAL A 133 -2.69 5.07 3.32
N GLY A 134 -1.39 5.15 3.09
CA GLY A 134 -0.54 6.26 3.48
C GLY A 134 0.64 5.80 4.34
N THR A 135 1.43 6.77 4.80
CA THR A 135 2.67 6.48 5.52
C THR A 135 2.40 6.24 7.00
N ASP A 136 3.03 5.19 7.52
CA ASP A 136 3.23 4.95 8.94
C ASP A 136 4.69 5.19 9.32
N THR A 137 4.91 5.76 10.49
CA THR A 137 6.21 5.79 11.16
C THR A 137 6.17 4.82 12.34
N VAL A 138 6.99 3.77 12.25
CA VAL A 138 7.22 2.83 13.33
C VAL A 138 8.43 3.28 14.11
N THR A 139 8.25 3.52 15.40
CA THR A 139 9.33 3.79 16.36
C THR A 139 9.42 2.64 17.35
N ALA A 140 10.63 2.29 17.77
CA ALA A 140 10.84 1.34 18.85
C ALA A 140 11.97 1.77 19.77
N TYR A 141 11.89 1.38 21.04
CA TYR A 141 12.99 1.51 22.01
C TYR A 141 13.12 0.25 22.88
N ALA A 142 14.35 -0.01 23.34
CA ALA A 142 14.65 -1.11 24.26
C ALA A 142 14.49 -0.63 25.71
N ASP A 143 13.51 -1.17 26.42
CA ASP A 143 13.15 -0.83 27.80
C ASP A 143 13.92 -1.73 28.78
N PHE A 144 15.14 -1.31 29.15
CA PHE A 144 16.06 -2.13 29.93
C PHE A 144 15.59 -2.32 31.38
N ASN A 145 14.89 -1.33 31.92
CA ASN A 145 14.41 -1.35 33.31
C ASN A 145 12.92 -1.75 33.42
N SER A 146 12.26 -2.04 32.29
CA SER A 146 10.85 -2.45 32.20
C SER A 146 9.85 -1.44 32.74
N ASN A 147 10.19 -0.14 32.78
CA ASN A 147 9.35 0.89 33.37
C ASN A 147 8.30 1.46 32.39
N GLY A 148 8.39 1.15 31.10
CA GLY A 148 7.46 1.64 30.08
C GLY A 148 7.70 3.06 29.59
N VAL A 149 8.83 3.66 29.92
CA VAL A 149 9.24 4.99 29.50
C VAL A 149 10.61 4.91 28.86
N ARG A 150 10.82 5.60 27.74
CA ARG A 150 12.15 5.66 27.14
C ARG A 150 13.07 6.55 27.96
N ASP A 151 14.06 5.94 28.60
CA ASP A 151 15.06 6.63 29.43
C ASP A 151 16.34 7.02 28.65
N THR A 152 17.16 7.87 29.28
CA THR A 152 18.49 8.20 28.75
C THR A 152 19.37 6.94 28.76
N GLY A 153 19.90 6.57 27.60
CA GLY A 153 20.70 5.35 27.42
C GLY A 153 19.91 4.16 26.85
N GLU A 154 18.60 4.29 26.65
CA GLU A 154 17.79 3.30 25.96
C GLU A 154 17.83 3.53 24.44
N PRO A 155 18.44 2.60 23.68
CA PRO A 155 18.55 2.76 22.24
C PRO A 155 17.17 2.69 21.60
N SER A 156 16.98 3.53 20.58
CA SER A 156 15.75 3.60 19.80
C SER A 156 16.04 3.64 18.31
N ALA A 157 15.10 3.18 17.51
CA ALA A 157 15.16 3.24 16.06
C ALA A 157 13.79 3.53 15.47
N SER A 158 13.78 4.00 14.23
CA SER A 158 12.57 4.30 13.48
C SER A 158 12.67 3.82 12.03
N VAL A 159 11.55 3.38 11.46
CA VAL A 159 11.40 3.02 10.04
C VAL A 159 10.03 3.47 9.55
N THR A 160 9.90 3.75 8.26
CA THR A 160 8.63 4.11 7.62
C THR A 160 8.09 2.96 6.79
N ILE A 161 6.77 2.78 6.79
CA ILE A 161 6.06 1.85 5.91
C ILE A 161 5.05 2.66 5.11
N ASN A 162 5.05 2.53 3.78
CA ASN A 162 4.14 3.25 2.89
C ASN A 162 3.03 2.32 2.43
N TRP A 163 1.90 2.31 3.13
CA TRP A 163 0.76 1.47 2.76
C TRP A 163 0.18 1.93 1.43
N ARG A 164 0.17 1.04 0.44
CA ARG A 164 -0.41 1.30 -0.89
C ARG A 164 -1.82 0.74 -1.00
N ARG A 165 -2.51 1.15 -2.05
CA ARG A 165 -3.86 0.68 -2.35
C ARG A 165 -3.81 -0.79 -2.78
N PRO A 166 -4.82 -1.62 -2.47
CA PRO A 166 -4.76 -3.07 -2.70
C PRO A 166 -4.82 -3.53 -4.17
N PHE A 167 -4.85 -2.61 -5.14
CA PHE A 167 -4.98 -2.96 -6.56
C PHE A 167 -3.68 -2.71 -7.33
N GLY A 168 -2.67 -3.50 -6.98
CA GLY A 168 -1.36 -3.51 -7.64
C GLY A 168 -1.38 -3.55 -9.17
N PRO A 169 -2.35 -4.22 -9.86
CA PRO A 169 -2.40 -4.18 -11.31
C PRO A 169 -2.62 -2.79 -11.92
N ALA A 170 -3.28 -1.83 -11.26
CA ALA A 170 -3.38 -0.45 -11.75
C ALA A 170 -2.21 0.44 -11.33
N ASP A 171 -1.27 -0.06 -10.53
CA ASP A 171 -0.11 0.74 -10.15
C ASP A 171 0.84 0.90 -11.35
N PRO A 172 1.52 2.06 -11.47
CA PRO A 172 2.58 2.25 -12.43
C PRO A 172 3.62 1.12 -12.39
N SER A 173 3.97 0.60 -13.56
CA SER A 173 4.98 -0.44 -13.70
C SER A 173 6.19 0.10 -14.44
N PRO A 174 7.43 -0.29 -14.09
CA PRO A 174 8.59 0.04 -14.92
C PRO A 174 8.46 -0.58 -16.31
N ALA A 175 9.07 0.05 -17.32
CA ALA A 175 9.09 -0.47 -18.68
C ALA A 175 9.73 -1.86 -18.74
N ARG A 176 9.08 -2.80 -19.43
CA ARG A 176 9.52 -4.20 -19.56
C ARG A 176 10.07 -4.50 -20.96
N PRO A 177 11.22 -5.19 -21.08
CA PRO A 177 11.71 -5.66 -22.38
C PRO A 177 10.68 -6.53 -23.10
N GLY A 178 10.49 -6.30 -24.39
CA GLY A 178 9.53 -7.06 -25.21
C GLY A 178 8.08 -6.55 -25.16
N CYS A 179 7.79 -5.51 -24.37
CA CYS A 179 6.48 -4.86 -24.30
C CYS A 179 6.50 -3.46 -24.92
N VAL A 180 5.31 -2.94 -25.22
CA VAL A 180 5.12 -1.51 -25.52
C VAL A 180 4.81 -0.81 -24.20
N TYR A 181 5.64 0.17 -23.83
CA TYR A 181 5.45 0.95 -22.61
C TYR A 181 4.74 2.27 -22.92
N PHE A 182 3.62 2.53 -22.27
CA PHE A 182 2.84 3.75 -22.44
C PHE A 182 3.20 4.75 -21.36
N LEU A 183 4.03 5.74 -21.69
CA LEU A 183 4.52 6.73 -20.71
C LEU A 183 3.39 7.50 -20.02
N ALA A 184 2.30 7.79 -20.75
CA ALA A 184 1.18 8.57 -20.23
C ALA A 184 0.40 7.85 -19.12
N THR A 185 0.31 6.52 -19.20
CA THR A 185 -0.39 5.71 -18.18
C THR A 185 0.56 4.91 -17.30
N GLN A 186 1.85 4.87 -17.65
CA GLN A 186 2.90 4.12 -16.97
C GLN A 186 2.65 2.60 -16.93
N HIS A 187 1.99 2.05 -17.95
CA HIS A 187 1.70 0.61 -18.07
C HIS A 187 2.34 -0.04 -19.29
N ASN A 188 2.59 -1.34 -19.16
CA ASN A 188 3.10 -2.18 -20.24
C ASN A 188 1.98 -2.92 -20.96
N LEU A 189 2.13 -3.05 -22.27
CA LEU A 189 1.31 -3.90 -23.12
C LEU A 189 2.20 -4.97 -23.76
N CYS A 190 1.92 -6.23 -23.45
CA CYS A 190 2.81 -7.35 -23.77
C CYS A 190 2.11 -8.43 -24.59
N ALA A 191 2.90 -9.39 -25.10
CA ALA A 191 2.43 -10.67 -25.64
C ALA A 191 1.24 -10.60 -26.63
N GLY A 192 0.25 -11.49 -26.43
CA GLY A 192 -0.93 -11.63 -27.29
C GLY A 192 -1.82 -10.39 -27.26
N PHE A 193 -1.97 -9.73 -26.10
CA PHE A 193 -2.73 -8.49 -25.97
C PHE A 193 -2.10 -7.35 -26.76
N ARG A 194 -0.77 -7.21 -26.76
CA ARG A 194 -0.07 -6.26 -27.65
C ARG A 194 -0.39 -6.53 -29.10
N SER A 195 -0.25 -7.79 -29.52
CA SER A 195 -0.43 -8.16 -30.93
C SER A 195 -1.87 -7.91 -31.39
N TYR A 196 -2.85 -8.22 -30.53
CA TYR A 196 -4.25 -7.93 -30.78
C TYR A 196 -4.53 -6.42 -30.83
N TRP A 197 -4.01 -5.64 -29.88
CA TRP A 197 -4.18 -4.20 -29.85
C TRP A 197 -3.61 -3.54 -31.11
N GLU A 198 -2.39 -3.90 -31.53
CA GLU A 198 -1.73 -3.35 -32.72
C GLU A 198 -2.50 -3.68 -34.01
N GLN A 199 -3.11 -4.87 -34.10
CA GLN A 199 -3.77 -5.32 -35.32
C GLN A 199 -5.26 -4.95 -35.42
N PHE A 200 -6.00 -4.91 -34.31
CA PHE A 200 -7.47 -4.89 -34.34
C PHE A 200 -8.14 -3.61 -33.83
N GLY A 201 -7.37 -2.54 -33.54
CA GLY A 201 -7.99 -1.23 -33.29
C GLY A 201 -7.09 -0.18 -32.64
N GLY A 202 -6.04 -0.62 -31.95
CA GLY A 202 -5.03 0.25 -31.36
C GLY A 202 -5.62 1.31 -30.43
N LEU A 203 -4.96 2.47 -30.43
CA LEU A 203 -5.30 3.60 -29.57
C LEU A 203 -6.71 4.13 -29.82
N ALA A 204 -7.15 4.17 -31.09
CA ALA A 204 -8.45 4.74 -31.45
C ALA A 204 -9.63 3.94 -30.89
N VAL A 205 -9.49 2.61 -30.85
CA VAL A 205 -10.56 1.72 -30.37
C VAL A 205 -10.43 1.43 -28.88
N TYR A 206 -9.25 1.04 -28.42
CA TYR A 206 -9.09 0.52 -27.05
C TYR A 206 -8.57 1.57 -26.07
N GLY A 207 -7.91 2.61 -26.56
CA GLY A 207 -7.15 3.54 -25.73
C GLY A 207 -5.84 2.92 -25.21
N MET A 208 -5.27 3.59 -24.20
CA MET A 208 -4.06 3.12 -23.52
C MET A 208 -4.39 2.07 -22.44
N PRO A 209 -3.47 1.15 -22.12
CA PRO A 209 -3.62 0.26 -20.96
C PRO A 209 -3.65 1.09 -19.68
N ILE A 210 -4.51 0.70 -18.74
CA ILE A 210 -4.68 1.32 -17.41
C ILE A 210 -4.46 0.33 -16.27
N THR A 211 -4.04 -0.89 -16.62
CA THR A 211 -3.50 -1.90 -15.71
C THR A 211 -2.36 -2.66 -16.39
N GLU A 212 -1.57 -3.41 -15.63
CA GLU A 212 -0.82 -4.55 -16.13
C GLU A 212 -1.76 -5.74 -16.44
N GLU A 213 -1.24 -6.78 -17.08
CA GLU A 213 -1.94 -8.08 -17.20
C GLU A 213 -2.05 -8.74 -15.81
N PHE A 214 -3.24 -9.17 -15.41
CA PHE A 214 -3.49 -9.88 -14.15
C PHE A 214 -4.61 -10.91 -14.28
N VAL A 215 -4.75 -11.80 -13.30
CA VAL A 215 -5.81 -12.82 -13.31
C VAL A 215 -7.05 -12.29 -12.59
N GLU A 216 -8.18 -12.24 -13.30
CA GLU A 216 -9.50 -11.93 -12.76
C GLU A 216 -10.43 -13.12 -13.04
N ASN A 217 -11.03 -13.70 -12.01
CA ASN A 217 -11.95 -14.85 -12.14
C ASN A 217 -11.37 -16.05 -12.93
N GLY A 218 -10.06 -16.28 -12.82
CA GLY A 218 -9.36 -17.36 -13.52
C GLY A 218 -8.99 -17.07 -14.98
N VAL A 219 -9.29 -15.86 -15.47
CA VAL A 219 -8.96 -15.39 -16.82
C VAL A 219 -7.87 -14.34 -16.73
N THR A 220 -6.86 -14.41 -17.61
CA THR A 220 -5.88 -13.30 -17.71
C THR A 220 -6.56 -12.15 -18.42
N VAL A 221 -6.58 -10.99 -17.76
CA VAL A 221 -7.22 -9.77 -18.25
C VAL A 221 -6.27 -8.59 -18.22
N GLN A 222 -6.56 -7.59 -19.04
CA GLN A 222 -5.96 -6.27 -18.94
C GLN A 222 -7.02 -5.22 -19.27
N TYR A 223 -7.10 -4.19 -18.44
CA TYR A 223 -8.00 -3.06 -18.69
C TYR A 223 -7.28 -1.99 -19.49
N PHE A 224 -8.01 -1.42 -20.43
CA PHE A 224 -7.65 -0.27 -21.23
C PHE A 224 -8.67 0.84 -20.93
N GLU A 225 -8.40 2.06 -21.40
CA GLU A 225 -9.34 3.16 -21.18
C GLU A 225 -10.77 2.83 -21.65
N ARG A 226 -10.90 2.08 -22.75
CA ARG A 226 -12.18 1.84 -23.42
C ARG A 226 -12.60 0.39 -23.42
N ALA A 227 -11.73 -0.57 -23.09
CA ALA A 227 -12.03 -2.00 -23.20
C ALA A 227 -11.37 -2.82 -22.09
N ARG A 228 -11.81 -4.07 -21.92
CA ARG A 228 -11.11 -5.11 -21.16
C ARG A 228 -10.79 -6.24 -22.09
N PHE A 229 -9.52 -6.60 -22.21
CA PHE A 229 -9.08 -7.79 -22.94
C PHE A 229 -9.11 -8.98 -22.00
N GLU A 230 -9.54 -10.11 -22.52
CA GLU A 230 -9.64 -11.37 -21.81
C GLU A 230 -8.98 -12.45 -22.66
N TRP A 231 -8.04 -13.19 -22.09
CA TRP A 231 -7.34 -14.26 -22.79
C TRP A 231 -8.05 -15.60 -22.59
N HIS A 232 -8.47 -16.20 -23.71
CA HIS A 232 -9.28 -17.42 -23.77
C HIS A 232 -8.62 -18.44 -24.71
N PRO A 233 -7.69 -19.29 -24.20
CA PRO A 233 -6.83 -20.13 -25.02
C PRO A 233 -7.58 -21.03 -25.99
N GLY A 234 -7.20 -20.99 -27.27
CA GLY A 234 -7.79 -21.80 -28.34
C GLY A 234 -9.18 -21.36 -28.82
N VAL A 235 -9.74 -20.28 -28.26
CA VAL A 235 -11.08 -19.81 -28.68
C VAL A 235 -11.06 -19.15 -30.05
N TRP A 236 -9.98 -18.43 -30.37
CA TRP A 236 -9.85 -17.72 -31.63
C TRP A 236 -8.36 -17.40 -31.92
N PRO A 237 -7.58 -18.39 -32.36
CA PRO A 237 -6.14 -18.23 -32.55
C PRO A 237 -5.75 -17.12 -33.54
N GLU A 238 -6.56 -16.90 -34.58
CA GLU A 238 -6.37 -15.82 -35.56
C GLU A 238 -6.53 -14.41 -34.95
N ARG A 239 -7.10 -14.34 -33.75
CA ARG A 239 -7.23 -13.14 -32.93
C ARG A 239 -6.48 -13.27 -31.61
N TYR A 240 -5.38 -14.02 -31.61
CA TYR A 240 -4.50 -14.18 -30.46
C TYR A 240 -5.22 -14.70 -29.22
N ASP A 241 -6.33 -15.43 -29.40
CA ASP A 241 -7.17 -15.92 -28.30
C ASP A 241 -7.72 -14.80 -27.39
N VAL A 242 -7.84 -13.58 -27.92
CA VAL A 242 -8.37 -12.42 -27.17
C VAL A 242 -9.85 -12.23 -27.44
N LEU A 243 -10.63 -12.23 -26.36
CA LEU A 243 -12.00 -11.74 -26.35
C LEU A 243 -12.07 -10.39 -25.63
N LEU A 244 -13.07 -9.61 -25.97
CA LEU A 244 -13.37 -8.35 -25.28
C LEU A 244 -14.50 -8.57 -24.29
N GLY A 245 -14.27 -8.10 -23.06
CA GLY A 245 -15.29 -8.07 -22.01
C GLY A 245 -16.53 -7.29 -22.46
N LEU A 246 -17.71 -7.72 -21.98
CA LEU A 246 -19.00 -7.12 -22.33
C LEU A 246 -19.24 -5.83 -21.52
N LEU A 247 -18.29 -4.90 -21.59
CA LEU A 247 -18.29 -3.70 -20.73
C LEU A 247 -19.52 -2.82 -20.93
N GLY A 248 -20.08 -2.78 -22.14
CA GLY A 248 -21.32 -2.06 -22.40
C GLY A 248 -22.49 -2.67 -21.64
N ASN A 249 -22.61 -4.00 -21.63
CA ASN A 249 -23.61 -4.69 -20.80
C ASN A 249 -23.40 -4.46 -19.29
N GLU A 250 -22.15 -4.40 -18.83
CA GLU A 250 -21.82 -4.16 -17.42
C GLU A 250 -22.26 -2.74 -16.98
N VAL A 251 -21.91 -1.70 -17.74
CA VAL A 251 -22.26 -0.31 -17.36
C VAL A 251 -23.74 0.02 -17.52
N THR A 252 -24.50 -0.79 -18.26
CA THR A 252 -25.94 -0.57 -18.50
C THR A 252 -26.84 -1.57 -17.77
N GLU A 253 -26.29 -2.40 -16.87
CA GLU A 253 -27.06 -3.43 -16.15
C GLU A 253 -28.28 -2.84 -15.43
N GLY A 254 -28.11 -1.70 -14.74
CA GLY A 254 -29.18 -0.98 -14.05
C GLY A 254 -30.09 -0.12 -14.93
N ARG A 255 -29.79 -0.01 -16.23
CA ARG A 255 -30.44 0.94 -17.16
C ARG A 255 -31.42 0.29 -18.13
N ARG A 256 -31.56 -1.04 -18.07
CA ARG A 256 -32.38 -1.81 -19.02
C ARG A 256 -33.84 -1.37 -19.08
N GLY A 257 -34.37 -0.75 -18.02
CA GLY A 257 -35.74 -0.21 -18.01
C GLY A 257 -35.92 1.17 -18.65
N GLU A 258 -34.82 1.87 -18.97
CA GLU A 258 -34.89 3.18 -19.65
C GLU A 258 -35.27 3.00 -21.12
N LEU A 259 -36.01 3.98 -21.67
CA LEU A 259 -36.54 3.92 -23.04
C LEU A 259 -35.48 3.57 -24.12
N PRO A 260 -34.24 4.10 -24.09
CA PRO A 260 -33.25 3.75 -25.10
C PRO A 260 -32.84 2.27 -25.09
N PHE A 261 -32.95 1.56 -23.96
CA PHE A 261 -32.52 0.16 -23.80
C PHE A 261 -33.67 -0.84 -24.00
N GLN A 262 -34.86 -0.36 -24.38
CA GLN A 262 -36.01 -1.20 -24.69
C GLN A 262 -36.02 -1.55 -26.18
N ALA A 263 -36.45 -2.77 -26.51
CA ALA A 263 -36.61 -3.19 -27.90
C ALA A 263 -37.61 -2.29 -28.63
N VAL A 264 -37.28 -1.94 -29.88
CA VAL A 264 -38.08 -1.07 -30.74
C VAL A 264 -38.47 -1.77 -32.03
N GLN A 265 -39.33 -1.12 -32.82
CA GLN A 265 -39.66 -1.60 -34.14
C GLN A 265 -38.50 -1.42 -35.12
N ALA A 266 -38.37 -2.35 -36.06
CA ALA A 266 -37.38 -2.27 -37.12
C ALA A 266 -37.59 -1.02 -37.99
N ASN A 267 -36.54 -0.23 -38.14
CA ASN A 267 -36.52 0.93 -39.02
C ASN A 267 -35.92 0.53 -40.39
N PRO A 268 -36.67 0.66 -41.51
CA PRO A 268 -36.19 0.31 -42.84
C PRO A 268 -34.93 1.06 -43.31
N ALA A 269 -34.62 2.22 -42.73
CA ALA A 269 -33.41 2.99 -43.05
C ALA A 269 -32.16 2.50 -42.29
N CYS A 270 -32.36 1.66 -41.27
CA CYS A 270 -31.32 1.20 -40.36
C CYS A 270 -31.05 -0.29 -40.51
N ARG A 271 -29.94 -0.74 -39.92
CA ARG A 271 -29.72 -2.17 -39.72
C ARG A 271 -30.40 -2.57 -38.41
N TYR A 272 -31.43 -3.38 -38.50
CA TYR A 272 -32.13 -3.91 -37.32
C TYR A 272 -31.50 -5.24 -36.87
N PHE A 273 -31.30 -5.39 -35.57
CA PHE A 273 -30.75 -6.59 -34.94
C PHE A 273 -31.85 -7.29 -34.13
N PRO A 274 -32.49 -8.35 -34.68
CA PRO A 274 -33.57 -9.04 -33.99
C PRO A 274 -33.14 -9.72 -32.68
N GLU A 275 -31.85 -10.02 -32.51
CA GLU A 275 -31.27 -10.62 -31.31
C GLU A 275 -31.40 -9.71 -30.08
N THR A 276 -31.31 -8.40 -30.28
CA THR A 276 -31.39 -7.40 -29.20
C THR A 276 -32.61 -6.48 -29.31
N GLY A 277 -33.25 -6.44 -30.48
CA GLY A 277 -34.40 -5.57 -30.74
C GLY A 277 -34.03 -4.12 -31.04
N HIS A 278 -32.80 -3.85 -31.47
CA HIS A 278 -32.28 -2.49 -31.65
C HIS A 278 -31.90 -2.16 -33.09
N ASN A 279 -32.01 -0.88 -33.44
CA ASN A 279 -31.59 -0.34 -34.72
C ASN A 279 -30.20 0.29 -34.63
N LEU A 280 -29.39 0.07 -35.66
CA LEU A 280 -28.13 0.75 -35.86
C LEU A 280 -28.21 1.61 -37.13
N CYS A 281 -28.12 2.91 -36.95
CA CYS A 281 -28.42 3.90 -37.98
C CYS A 281 -27.20 4.79 -38.30
N GLY A 282 -27.30 5.56 -39.38
CA GLY A 282 -26.42 6.70 -39.65
C GLY A 282 -24.92 6.42 -39.54
N GLY A 283 -24.20 7.38 -38.92
CA GLY A 283 -22.75 7.34 -38.76
C GLY A 283 -22.27 6.20 -37.86
N PHE A 284 -23.01 5.86 -36.80
CA PHE A 284 -22.69 4.72 -35.95
C PHE A 284 -22.75 3.39 -36.70
N ARG A 285 -23.72 3.20 -37.62
CA ARG A 285 -23.75 2.04 -38.52
C ARG A 285 -22.50 1.98 -39.38
N THR A 286 -22.17 3.07 -40.06
CA THR A 286 -20.99 3.12 -40.93
C THR A 286 -19.71 2.82 -40.15
N TYR A 287 -19.57 3.38 -38.95
CA TYR A 287 -18.41 3.13 -38.09
C TYR A 287 -18.34 1.68 -37.63
N TRP A 288 -19.44 1.10 -37.15
CA TRP A 288 -19.52 -0.29 -36.72
C TRP A 288 -19.15 -1.25 -37.84
N GLU A 289 -19.69 -1.04 -39.06
CA GLU A 289 -19.44 -1.89 -40.22
C GLU A 289 -18.00 -1.80 -40.72
N THR A 290 -17.34 -0.65 -40.52
CA THR A 290 -15.98 -0.41 -41.03
C THR A 290 -14.89 -0.84 -40.04
N PHE A 291 -15.06 -0.58 -38.74
CA PHE A 291 -13.97 -0.60 -37.76
C PHE A 291 -13.98 -1.76 -36.76
N GLY A 292 -14.82 -2.78 -36.95
CA GLY A 292 -14.70 -3.99 -36.13
C GLY A 292 -15.95 -4.84 -36.01
N GLY A 293 -17.12 -4.27 -36.29
CA GLY A 293 -18.40 -4.96 -36.29
C GLY A 293 -18.66 -5.76 -35.03
N LEU A 294 -19.29 -6.92 -35.21
CA LEU A 294 -19.69 -7.81 -34.13
C LEU A 294 -18.52 -8.25 -33.25
N ALA A 295 -17.35 -8.50 -33.84
CA ALA A 295 -16.21 -9.07 -33.13
C ALA A 295 -15.55 -8.08 -32.15
N VAL A 296 -15.66 -6.78 -32.41
CA VAL A 296 -15.08 -5.73 -31.55
C VAL A 296 -16.15 -5.06 -30.68
N TYR A 297 -17.30 -4.72 -31.27
CA TYR A 297 -18.31 -3.90 -30.60
C TYR A 297 -19.45 -4.73 -30.01
N GLY A 298 -19.72 -5.91 -30.56
CA GLY A 298 -20.93 -6.67 -30.24
C GLY A 298 -22.18 -6.09 -30.90
N LEU A 299 -23.32 -6.57 -30.43
CA LEU A 299 -24.65 -6.12 -30.88
C LEU A 299 -25.02 -4.78 -30.23
N PRO A 300 -25.81 -3.92 -30.90
CA PRO A 300 -26.38 -2.74 -30.24
C PRO A 300 -27.35 -3.19 -29.14
N ILE A 301 -27.28 -2.55 -27.97
CA ILE A 301 -28.12 -2.82 -26.79
C ILE A 301 -28.94 -1.60 -26.37
N SER A 302 -28.86 -0.51 -27.14
CA SER A 302 -29.72 0.65 -27.01
C SER A 302 -30.00 1.24 -28.39
N GLU A 303 -31.00 2.10 -28.48
CA GLU A 303 -31.11 3.10 -29.55
C GLU A 303 -30.11 4.25 -29.34
N GLU A 304 -30.00 5.14 -30.34
CA GLU A 304 -29.28 6.40 -30.19
C GLU A 304 -30.04 7.37 -29.26
N PHE A 305 -29.35 7.98 -28.29
CA PHE A 305 -29.94 8.96 -27.37
C PHE A 305 -28.89 9.97 -26.88
N ARG A 306 -29.33 11.02 -26.17
CA ARG A 306 -28.43 12.03 -25.60
C ARG A 306 -27.97 11.64 -24.20
N GLU A 307 -26.67 11.72 -23.95
CA GLU A 307 -26.07 11.45 -22.65
C GLU A 307 -24.92 12.41 -22.37
N VAL A 308 -24.84 12.88 -21.12
CA VAL A 308 -23.71 13.69 -20.64
C VAL A 308 -22.52 12.78 -20.41
N ASN A 309 -21.42 13.04 -21.12
CA ASN A 309 -20.16 12.34 -20.91
C ASN A 309 -19.61 12.69 -19.50
N PRO A 310 -19.36 11.70 -18.64
CA PRO A 310 -18.96 11.94 -17.26
C PRO A 310 -17.55 12.52 -17.10
N ASP A 311 -16.67 12.34 -18.10
CA ASP A 311 -15.30 12.88 -18.08
C ASP A 311 -15.27 14.38 -18.42
N THR A 312 -16.16 14.83 -19.32
CA THR A 312 -16.11 16.19 -19.89
C THR A 312 -17.28 17.08 -19.48
N GLY A 313 -18.40 16.50 -19.02
CA GLY A 313 -19.65 17.21 -18.75
C GLY A 313 -20.39 17.66 -20.01
N VAL A 314 -19.91 17.30 -21.21
CA VAL A 314 -20.53 17.64 -22.49
C VAL A 314 -21.54 16.57 -22.89
N GLU A 315 -22.68 16.99 -23.44
CA GLU A 315 -23.70 16.07 -23.95
C GLU A 315 -23.38 15.62 -25.39
N TYR A 316 -23.40 14.31 -25.61
CA TYR A 316 -23.22 13.70 -26.93
C TYR A 316 -24.42 12.85 -27.31
N THR A 317 -24.62 12.62 -28.61
CA THR A 317 -25.43 11.47 -29.03
C THR A 317 -24.60 10.22 -28.78
N VAL A 318 -25.18 9.23 -28.11
CA VAL A 318 -24.52 7.98 -27.78
C VAL A 318 -25.37 6.79 -28.20
N GLN A 319 -24.72 5.66 -28.42
CA GLN A 319 -25.38 4.37 -28.51
C GLN A 319 -24.52 3.31 -27.82
N TYR A 320 -25.15 2.43 -27.06
CA TYR A 320 -24.49 1.34 -26.37
C TYR A 320 -24.54 0.07 -27.21
N PHE A 321 -23.43 -0.66 -27.17
CA PHE A 321 -23.25 -1.99 -27.72
C PHE A 321 -22.80 -2.92 -26.59
N GLU A 322 -22.88 -4.23 -26.79
CA GLU A 322 -22.50 -5.20 -25.74
C GLU A 322 -21.10 -4.93 -25.14
N ARG A 323 -20.16 -4.43 -25.96
CA ARG A 323 -18.76 -4.22 -25.55
C ARG A 323 -18.32 -2.78 -25.51
N GLN A 324 -19.09 -1.82 -26.06
CA GLN A 324 -18.64 -0.43 -26.26
C GLN A 324 -19.77 0.60 -26.12
N ARG A 325 -19.40 1.85 -25.85
CA ARG A 325 -20.27 3.03 -25.99
C ARG A 325 -19.73 3.91 -27.11
N PHE A 326 -20.53 4.12 -28.14
CA PHE A 326 -20.18 5.08 -29.20
C PHE A 326 -20.67 6.47 -28.78
N GLU A 327 -19.86 7.48 -29.04
CA GLU A 327 -20.19 8.88 -28.80
C GLU A 327 -19.99 9.65 -30.11
N TRP A 328 -20.96 10.50 -30.47
CA TRP A 328 -20.91 11.32 -31.68
C TRP A 328 -20.22 12.65 -31.39
N HIS A 329 -19.05 12.84 -31.99
CA HIS A 329 -18.14 13.98 -31.83
C HIS A 329 -17.94 14.68 -33.18
N PRO A 330 -18.86 15.56 -33.61
CA PRO A 330 -18.81 16.16 -34.93
C PRO A 330 -17.60 17.09 -35.08
N GLY A 331 -16.75 16.83 -36.08
CA GLY A 331 -15.57 17.62 -36.38
C GLY A 331 -14.33 17.27 -35.54
N GLU A 332 -14.38 16.21 -34.73
CA GLU A 332 -13.20 15.72 -34.01
C GLU A 332 -12.26 14.96 -34.95
N TRP A 333 -10.95 15.16 -34.78
CA TRP A 333 -9.96 14.57 -35.66
C TRP A 333 -9.70 13.08 -35.33
N PRO A 334 -9.59 12.19 -36.34
CA PRO A 334 -9.76 12.49 -37.76
C PRO A 334 -11.25 12.65 -38.10
N GLU A 335 -11.59 13.82 -38.67
CA GLU A 335 -12.96 14.30 -38.98
C GLU A 335 -13.77 13.31 -39.81
N ARG A 336 -13.11 12.34 -40.43
CA ARG A 336 -13.71 11.27 -41.24
C ARG A 336 -14.55 10.28 -40.45
N TYR A 337 -14.48 10.27 -39.11
CA TYR A 337 -15.20 9.28 -38.32
C TYR A 337 -16.28 9.85 -37.41
N ASP A 338 -16.16 11.09 -36.91
CA ASP A 338 -17.11 11.73 -35.97
C ASP A 338 -17.56 10.84 -34.78
N VAL A 339 -16.90 9.71 -34.54
CA VAL A 339 -17.26 8.70 -33.55
C VAL A 339 -16.04 8.42 -32.69
N LEU A 340 -16.17 8.70 -31.40
CA LEU A 340 -15.22 8.28 -30.39
C LEU A 340 -15.87 7.24 -29.48
N LEU A 341 -15.03 6.38 -28.93
CA LEU A 341 -15.47 5.35 -27.99
C LEU A 341 -15.32 5.86 -26.56
N GLY A 342 -16.39 5.71 -25.79
CA GLY A 342 -16.44 6.11 -24.39
C GLY A 342 -15.44 5.33 -23.54
N ARG A 343 -14.93 5.96 -22.47
CA ARG A 343 -13.93 5.39 -21.56
C ARG A 343 -14.55 4.38 -20.58
N ILE A 344 -15.33 3.43 -21.09
CA ILE A 344 -16.08 2.46 -20.26
C ILE A 344 -15.17 1.43 -19.60
N GLY A 345 -13.94 1.25 -20.10
CA GLY A 345 -12.91 0.45 -19.41
C GLY A 345 -12.49 1.09 -18.09
N VAL A 346 -12.32 2.42 -18.06
CA VAL A 346 -12.11 3.19 -16.81
C VAL A 346 -13.30 3.03 -15.88
N GLN A 347 -14.53 3.22 -16.38
CA GLN A 347 -15.75 3.15 -15.57
C GLN A 347 -15.94 1.79 -14.89
N VAL A 348 -15.76 0.68 -15.64
CA VAL A 348 -15.90 -0.66 -15.07
C VAL A 348 -14.77 -0.96 -14.10
N LEU A 349 -13.53 -0.56 -14.41
CA LEU A 349 -12.40 -0.75 -13.51
C LEU A 349 -12.61 0.00 -12.18
N ASP A 350 -13.10 1.24 -12.22
CA ASP A 350 -13.41 2.04 -11.03
C ASP A 350 -14.57 1.46 -10.22
N ALA A 351 -15.63 1.00 -10.88
CA ALA A 351 -16.77 0.38 -10.19
C ALA A 351 -16.37 -0.93 -9.50
N ARG A 352 -15.49 -1.71 -10.13
CA ARG A 352 -15.00 -3.00 -9.62
C ARG A 352 -13.90 -2.83 -8.56
N TYR A 353 -13.04 -1.83 -8.72
CA TYR A 353 -11.89 -1.54 -7.87
C TYR A 353 -11.90 -0.05 -7.42
N PRO A 354 -12.85 0.35 -6.55
CA PRO A 354 -13.08 1.75 -6.20
C PRO A 354 -11.93 2.44 -5.45
N ASN A 355 -10.91 1.68 -5.06
CA ASN A 355 -9.75 2.17 -4.32
C ASN A 355 -8.44 2.06 -5.11
N ARG A 356 -8.45 1.88 -6.44
CA ARG A 356 -7.22 1.84 -7.26
C ARG A 356 -6.50 3.17 -7.34
#